data_AF-A0A416QZ99-F1
#
_entry.id   AF-A0A416QZ99-F1
#
_cell.length_a   1.000
_cell.length_b   1.000
_cell.length_c   1.000
_cell.angle_alpha   90.00
_cell.angle_beta   90.00
_cell.angle_gamma   90.00
#
_symmetry.space_group_name_H-M   'P 1'
#
loop_
_entity.id
_entity.type
_entity.pdbx_description
1 polymer ?
#
loop_
_entity_poly.entity_id
_entity_poly.type
_entity_poly.pdbx_seq_one_letter_code
_entity_poly.pdbx_strand_id
1 'polypeptide(L)'
;MKILKKWGALVLTLAVLAVGLGVFALYTARPVELNPAELTLAETVEPYPGAELSLEINGALISLTFSNHSEARLESGASVDGDRNLFFTGGLQVLLDGQWYKVPSEPYATAGVGLELEPGDSVSGQYSLSPYGKLPDGQYRIAFVYWQSSPGEEEPLLRQSYRQSYVEFRLEYGRLQL
;
A
#
# COMPACT_ATOMS: atom_id res chain seq x y z
N MET A 1 -35.77 -38.24 29.52
CA MET A 1 -35.87 -37.80 28.10
C MET A 1 -35.69 -36.29 27.85
N LYS A 2 -36.05 -35.36 28.76
CA LYS A 2 -35.89 -33.91 28.51
C LYS A 2 -34.43 -33.41 28.50
N ILE A 3 -33.53 -34.07 29.24
CA ILE A 3 -32.11 -33.68 29.34
C ILE A 3 -31.37 -33.99 28.03
N LEU A 4 -31.50 -35.21 27.47
CA LEU A 4 -30.89 -35.57 26.17
C LEU A 4 -31.25 -34.60 25.03
N LYS A 5 -32.51 -34.12 25.00
CA LYS A 5 -32.99 -33.17 23.98
C LYS A 5 -32.34 -31.78 24.08
N LYS A 6 -32.04 -31.32 25.30
CA LYS A 6 -31.34 -30.04 25.54
C LYS A 6 -29.85 -30.10 25.16
N TRP A 7 -29.18 -31.22 25.47
CA TRP A 7 -27.79 -31.42 25.07
C TRP A 7 -27.64 -31.59 23.56
N GLY A 8 -28.57 -32.28 22.89
CA GLY A 8 -28.58 -32.38 21.43
C GLY A 8 -28.76 -31.02 20.74
N ALA A 9 -29.66 -30.16 21.25
CA ALA A 9 -29.83 -28.81 20.73
C ALA A 9 -28.58 -27.94 20.96
N LEU A 10 -27.96 -28.03 22.14
CA LEU A 10 -26.72 -27.30 22.45
C LEU A 10 -25.56 -27.72 21.52
N VAL A 11 -25.37 -29.02 21.31
CA VAL A 11 -24.31 -29.55 20.43
C VAL A 11 -24.55 -29.13 18.97
N LEU A 12 -25.80 -29.14 18.51
CA LEU A 12 -26.14 -28.67 17.17
C LEU A 12 -25.82 -27.17 17.00
N THR A 13 -26.18 -26.33 17.97
CA THR A 13 -25.88 -24.90 17.92
C THR A 13 -24.38 -24.63 17.92
N LEU A 14 -23.60 -25.35 18.76
CA LEU A 14 -22.14 -25.24 18.78
C LEU A 14 -21.50 -25.70 17.47
N ALA A 15 -22.01 -26.78 16.86
CA ALA A 15 -21.54 -27.24 15.56
C ALA A 15 -21.80 -26.21 14.45
N VAL A 16 -23.00 -25.60 14.43
CA VAL A 16 -23.33 -24.55 13.45
C VAL A 16 -22.46 -23.31 13.67
N LEU A 17 -22.21 -22.88 14.91
CA LEU A 17 -21.30 -21.78 15.22
C LEU A 17 -19.87 -22.09 14.81
N ALA A 18 -19.37 -23.30 15.09
CA ALA A 18 -18.03 -23.71 14.69
C ALA A 18 -17.86 -23.75 13.16
N VAL A 19 -18.85 -24.26 12.43
CA VAL A 19 -18.87 -24.23 10.96
C VAL A 19 -18.94 -22.78 10.46
N GLY A 20 -19.79 -21.94 11.05
CA GLY A 20 -19.89 -20.53 10.69
C GLY A 20 -18.58 -19.78 10.89
N LEU A 21 -17.92 -19.96 12.03
CA LEU A 21 -16.60 -19.40 12.33
C LEU A 21 -15.52 -19.94 11.37
N GLY A 22 -15.56 -21.24 11.05
CA GLY A 22 -14.62 -21.85 10.10
C GLY A 22 -14.77 -21.29 8.69
N VAL A 23 -16.00 -21.16 8.20
CA VAL A 23 -16.30 -20.56 6.89
C VAL A 23 -15.92 -19.09 6.87
N PHE A 24 -16.21 -18.34 7.94
CA PHE A 24 -15.83 -16.94 8.05
C PHE A 24 -14.31 -16.75 8.05
N ALA A 25 -13.56 -17.57 8.81
CA ALA A 25 -12.11 -17.55 8.83
C ALA A 25 -11.51 -17.91 7.46
N LEU A 26 -12.08 -18.87 6.75
CA LEU A 26 -11.66 -19.21 5.39
C LEU A 26 -11.93 -18.07 4.41
N TYR A 27 -13.05 -17.37 4.56
CA TYR A 27 -13.39 -16.23 3.72
C TYR A 27 -12.41 -15.06 3.94
N THR A 28 -12.12 -14.70 5.19
CA THR A 28 -11.19 -13.61 5.51
C THR A 28 -9.73 -13.96 5.23
N ALA A 29 -9.39 -15.25 5.13
CA ALA A 29 -8.05 -15.71 4.79
C ALA A 29 -7.77 -15.77 3.28
N ARG A 30 -8.77 -15.52 2.41
CA ARG A 30 -8.55 -15.54 0.95
C ARG A 30 -7.83 -14.28 0.48
N PRO A 31 -6.80 -14.42 -0.38
CA PRO A 31 -6.25 -13.28 -1.07
C PRO A 31 -7.32 -12.57 -1.91
N VAL A 32 -7.16 -11.27 -2.09
CA VAL A 32 -7.93 -10.47 -3.04
C VAL A 32 -7.66 -11.00 -4.45
N GLU A 33 -8.73 -11.11 -5.24
CA GLU A 33 -8.64 -11.50 -6.64
C GLU A 33 -8.21 -10.29 -7.48
N LEU A 34 -7.06 -10.39 -8.13
CA LEU A 34 -6.50 -9.35 -8.99
C LEU A 34 -6.68 -9.75 -10.45
N ASN A 35 -7.80 -9.33 -11.06
CA ASN A 35 -8.12 -9.61 -12.46
C ASN A 35 -7.64 -8.45 -13.37
N PRO A 36 -6.67 -8.63 -14.27
CA PRO A 36 -6.18 -7.57 -15.17
C PRO A 36 -7.28 -6.86 -15.97
N ALA A 37 -8.38 -7.56 -16.30
CA ALA A 37 -9.50 -6.98 -17.05
C ALA A 37 -10.33 -5.96 -16.24
N GLU A 38 -10.23 -6.00 -14.90
CA GLU A 38 -10.96 -5.11 -13.98
C GLU A 38 -10.04 -4.06 -13.34
N LEU A 39 -8.73 -4.19 -13.54
CA LEU A 39 -7.74 -3.30 -12.96
C LEU A 39 -7.41 -2.13 -13.88
N THR A 40 -7.05 -1.00 -13.27
CA THR A 40 -6.56 0.18 -14.00
C THR A 40 -5.07 0.02 -14.29
N LEU A 41 -4.70 0.15 -15.56
CA LEU A 41 -3.29 0.16 -15.97
C LEU A 41 -2.54 1.30 -15.27
N ALA A 42 -1.36 1.00 -14.74
CA ALA A 42 -0.49 2.00 -14.15
C ALA A 42 0.39 2.64 -15.23
N GLU A 43 0.39 3.96 -15.27
CA GLU A 43 1.40 4.70 -16.01
C GLU A 43 2.79 4.44 -15.40
N THR A 44 3.80 4.32 -16.24
CA THR A 44 5.20 4.29 -15.79
C THR A 44 5.86 5.58 -16.24
N VAL A 45 6.00 6.51 -15.30
CA VAL A 45 6.69 7.79 -15.47
C VAL A 45 8.13 7.64 -15.03
N GLU A 46 9.06 8.20 -15.80
CA GLU A 46 10.48 8.22 -15.44
C GLU A 46 10.73 9.00 -14.13
N PRO A 47 11.57 8.47 -13.22
CA PRO A 47 12.02 9.19 -12.04
C PRO A 47 12.81 10.45 -12.41
N TYR A 48 12.81 11.44 -11.51
CA TYR A 48 13.75 12.54 -11.62
C TYR A 48 15.17 12.03 -11.31
N PRO A 49 16.20 12.39 -12.11
CA PRO A 49 17.57 11.96 -11.83
C PRO A 49 18.03 12.33 -10.41
N GLY A 50 18.44 11.34 -9.62
CA GLY A 50 18.84 11.52 -8.22
C GLY A 50 17.70 11.40 -7.20
N ALA A 51 16.45 11.26 -7.61
CA ALA A 51 15.33 10.99 -6.70
C ALA A 51 15.13 9.48 -6.52
N GLU A 52 15.47 8.96 -5.34
CA GLU A 52 15.48 7.52 -5.05
C GLU A 52 14.41 7.15 -4.04
N LEU A 53 13.78 5.99 -4.24
CA LEU A 53 12.86 5.39 -3.28
C LEU A 53 13.46 4.06 -2.82
N SER A 54 13.59 3.89 -1.52
CA SER A 54 14.09 2.66 -0.91
C SER A 54 13.08 2.08 0.06
N LEU A 55 13.14 0.76 0.22
CA LEU A 55 12.24 -0.04 1.03
C LEU A 55 13.07 -0.85 2.02
N GLU A 56 12.73 -0.75 3.30
CA GLU A 56 13.26 -1.61 4.34
C GLU A 56 12.13 -2.44 4.96
N ILE A 57 12.38 -3.74 5.13
CA ILE A 57 11.42 -4.67 5.70
C ILE A 57 11.97 -5.16 7.04
N ASN A 58 11.24 -4.88 8.12
CA ASN A 58 11.57 -5.35 9.46
C ASN A 58 10.40 -6.17 10.02
N GLY A 59 10.44 -7.47 9.75
CA GLY A 59 9.36 -8.40 10.12
C GLY A 59 8.08 -8.08 9.35
N ALA A 60 7.07 -7.56 10.06
CA ALA A 60 5.80 -7.14 9.46
C ALA A 60 5.76 -5.64 9.12
N LEU A 61 6.76 -4.87 9.56
CA LEU A 61 6.83 -3.44 9.32
C LEU A 61 7.56 -3.16 8.02
N ILE A 62 7.01 -2.24 7.24
CA ILE A 62 7.58 -1.75 6.00
C ILE A 62 7.90 -0.28 6.22
N SER A 63 9.16 0.10 5.98
CA SER A 63 9.61 1.49 5.99
C SER A 63 9.95 1.90 4.57
N LEU A 64 9.43 3.04 4.14
CA LEU A 64 9.83 3.69 2.89
C LEU A 64 10.70 4.89 3.22
N THR A 65 11.75 5.07 2.45
CA THR A 65 12.56 6.29 2.47
C THR A 65 12.65 6.85 1.07
N PHE A 66 12.23 8.11 0.92
CA PHE A 66 12.42 8.88 -0.30
C PHE A 66 13.59 9.85 -0.09
N SER A 67 14.57 9.80 -0.99
CA SER A 67 15.82 10.53 -0.90
C SER A 67 16.01 11.40 -2.13
N ASN A 68 16.32 12.68 -1.90
CA ASN A 68 16.62 13.65 -2.94
C ASN A 68 18.14 13.85 -3.05
N HIS A 69 18.78 13.10 -3.93
CA HIS A 69 20.20 13.29 -4.27
C HIS A 69 20.39 14.19 -5.49
N SER A 70 19.35 14.91 -5.91
CA SER A 70 19.39 15.86 -7.02
C SER A 70 19.68 17.27 -6.52
N GLU A 71 19.94 18.19 -7.46
CA GLU A 71 20.10 19.63 -7.18
C GLU A 71 18.76 20.40 -7.17
N ALA A 72 17.64 19.72 -7.43
CA ALA A 72 16.32 20.35 -7.46
C ALA A 72 15.60 20.19 -6.13
N ARG A 73 14.77 21.17 -5.77
CA ARG A 73 13.80 21.06 -4.68
C ARG A 73 12.62 20.21 -5.14
N LEU A 74 12.25 19.20 -4.36
CA LEU A 74 11.16 18.27 -4.67
C LEU A 74 10.02 18.41 -3.66
N GLU A 75 8.79 18.32 -4.16
CA GLU A 75 7.58 18.44 -3.36
C GLU A 75 6.74 17.17 -3.47
N SER A 76 6.17 16.70 -2.37
CA SER A 76 5.33 15.50 -2.33
C SER A 76 4.27 15.58 -1.24
N GLY A 77 3.51 14.50 -1.06
CA GLY A 77 2.52 14.34 -0.02
C GLY A 77 2.71 13.04 0.77
N ALA A 78 2.45 13.10 2.06
CA ALA A 78 2.34 11.94 2.93
C ALA A 78 1.13 12.08 3.86
N SER A 79 0.94 11.12 4.74
CA SER A 79 -0.03 11.19 5.83
C SER A 79 0.67 11.20 7.18
N VAL A 80 -0.03 11.66 8.22
CA VAL A 80 0.42 11.53 9.61
C VAL A 80 -0.61 10.78 10.46
N ASP A 81 -0.11 9.99 11.41
CA ASP A 81 -0.95 9.35 12.43
C ASP A 81 -1.23 10.28 13.63
N GLY A 82 -1.94 9.77 14.65
CA GLY A 82 -2.28 10.53 15.86
C GLY A 82 -1.07 10.98 16.69
N ASP A 83 0.07 10.30 16.54
CA ASP A 83 1.33 10.60 17.21
C ASP A 83 2.27 11.44 16.33
N ARG A 84 1.78 11.89 15.17
CA ARG A 84 2.51 12.68 14.14
C ARG A 84 3.64 11.92 13.47
N ASN A 85 3.63 10.59 13.48
CA ASN A 85 4.56 9.82 12.67
C ASN A 85 4.15 9.88 11.20
N LEU A 86 5.14 9.99 10.31
CA LEU A 86 4.91 9.95 8.89
C LEU A 86 4.51 8.54 8.44
N PHE A 87 3.49 8.52 7.61
CA PHE A 87 2.89 7.34 7.06
C PHE A 87 2.66 7.52 5.56
N PHE A 88 3.21 6.61 4.77
CA PHE A 88 3.07 6.53 3.34
C PHE A 88 2.02 5.50 2.96
N THR A 89 1.28 5.79 1.91
CA THR A 89 0.16 4.96 1.50
C THR A 89 -0.26 5.31 0.08
N GLY A 90 -1.01 4.41 -0.55
CA GLY A 90 -1.30 4.52 -1.97
C GLY A 90 -0.12 4.03 -2.82
N GLY A 91 -0.28 4.13 -4.13
CA GLY A 91 0.81 3.87 -5.07
C GLY A 91 1.19 2.39 -5.26
N LEU A 92 0.55 1.44 -4.57
CA LEU A 92 0.82 0.01 -4.80
C LEU A 92 0.38 -0.43 -6.19
N GLN A 93 1.28 -1.12 -6.87
CA GLN A 93 1.06 -1.66 -8.21
C GLN A 93 1.51 -3.12 -8.25
N VAL A 94 0.83 -3.92 -9.07
CA VAL A 94 1.11 -5.35 -9.28
C VAL A 94 1.50 -5.60 -10.73
N LEU A 95 2.48 -6.48 -10.96
CA LEU A 95 2.86 -6.91 -12.29
C LEU A 95 2.03 -8.13 -12.68
N LEU A 96 1.20 -7.98 -13.72
CA LEU A 96 0.37 -9.06 -14.29
C LEU A 96 0.53 -9.04 -15.80
N ASP A 97 0.76 -10.19 -16.42
CA ASP A 97 0.92 -10.33 -17.87
C ASP A 97 1.95 -9.36 -18.49
N GLY A 98 3.00 -9.03 -17.73
CA GLY A 98 4.07 -8.12 -18.15
C GLY A 98 3.72 -6.63 -18.07
N GLN A 99 2.57 -6.27 -17.49
CA GLN A 99 2.10 -4.90 -17.32
C GLN A 99 1.83 -4.57 -15.85
N TRP A 100 2.07 -3.31 -15.47
CA TRP A 100 1.80 -2.82 -14.12
C TRP A 100 0.37 -2.32 -14.00
N TYR A 101 -0.32 -2.78 -12.96
CA TYR A 101 -1.70 -2.39 -12.65
C TYR A 101 -1.80 -1.78 -11.25
N LYS A 102 -2.64 -0.76 -11.10
CA LYS A 102 -2.94 -0.16 -9.78
C LYS A 102 -3.71 -1.17 -8.94
N VAL A 103 -3.25 -1.44 -7.71
CA VAL A 103 -3.98 -2.29 -6.76
C VAL A 103 -5.07 -1.44 -6.10
N PRO A 104 -6.35 -1.85 -6.13
CA PRO A 104 -7.42 -1.13 -5.46
C PRO A 104 -7.21 -1.14 -3.94
N SER A 105 -7.41 0.00 -3.29
CA SER A 105 -7.40 0.13 -1.84
C SER A 105 -8.78 0.55 -1.33
N GLU A 106 -9.15 0.07 -0.14
CA GLU A 106 -10.29 0.61 0.58
C GLU A 106 -10.08 2.10 0.89
N PRO A 107 -11.12 2.94 0.87
CA PRO A 107 -11.01 4.32 1.35
C PRO A 107 -10.75 4.36 2.86
N TYR A 108 -9.78 5.14 3.29
CA TYR A 108 -9.53 5.43 4.70
C TYR A 108 -9.21 6.93 4.86
N ALA A 109 -9.57 7.49 6.00
CA ALA A 109 -9.33 8.90 6.29
C ALA A 109 -7.92 9.09 6.83
N THR A 110 -7.14 9.98 6.21
CA THR A 110 -5.86 10.44 6.76
C THR A 110 -5.77 11.95 6.76
N ALA A 111 -4.95 12.48 7.66
CA ALA A 111 -4.50 13.87 7.57
C ALA A 111 -3.30 13.92 6.63
N GLY A 112 -3.51 14.46 5.43
CA GLY A 112 -2.44 14.68 4.47
C GLY A 112 -1.51 15.81 4.92
N VAL A 113 -0.21 15.63 4.70
CA VAL A 113 0.82 16.65 4.91
C VAL A 113 1.64 16.83 3.64
N GLY A 114 2.00 18.08 3.33
CA GLY A 114 2.95 18.39 2.28
C GLY A 114 4.37 18.09 2.74
N LEU A 115 5.18 17.55 1.84
CA LEU A 115 6.60 17.32 2.03
C LEU A 115 7.36 18.20 1.06
N GLU A 116 8.41 18.86 1.55
CA GLU A 116 9.36 19.61 0.74
C GLU A 116 10.74 19.07 1.08
N LEU A 117 11.49 18.66 0.05
CA LEU A 117 12.82 18.09 0.18
C LEU A 117 13.80 18.98 -0.60
N GLU A 118 14.75 19.56 0.13
CA GLU A 118 15.88 20.25 -0.47
C GLU A 118 16.90 19.24 -1.03
N PRO A 119 17.85 19.68 -1.87
CA PRO A 119 18.99 18.86 -2.28
C PRO A 119 19.71 18.23 -1.09
N GLY A 120 19.83 16.90 -1.09
CA GLY A 120 20.46 16.11 -0.04
C GLY A 120 19.51 15.60 1.05
N ASP A 121 18.26 16.06 1.09
CA ASP A 121 17.30 15.64 2.11
C ASP A 121 16.77 14.22 1.87
N SER A 122 16.27 13.62 2.95
CA SER A 122 15.54 12.35 2.90
C SER A 122 14.41 12.35 3.90
N VAL A 123 13.33 11.66 3.55
CA VAL A 123 12.15 11.49 4.41
C VAL A 123 11.81 10.02 4.52
N SER A 124 11.57 9.57 5.75
CA SER A 124 11.22 8.19 6.04
C SER A 124 9.89 8.10 6.79
N GLY A 125 9.20 6.99 6.60
CA GLY A 125 7.88 6.77 7.16
C GLY A 125 7.43 5.33 6.96
N GLN A 126 6.47 4.90 7.77
CA GLN A 126 5.91 3.57 7.64
C GLN A 126 5.02 3.47 6.40
N TYR A 127 4.99 2.30 5.75
CA TYR A 127 4.06 2.00 4.67
C TYR A 127 3.13 0.87 5.09
N SER A 128 1.81 1.06 5.00
CA SER A 128 0.86 -0.02 5.30
C SER A 128 0.29 -0.62 4.04
N LEU A 129 0.33 -1.95 4.00
CA LEU A 129 -0.42 -2.74 3.03
C LEU A 129 -1.86 -3.02 3.47
N SER A 130 -2.24 -2.64 4.71
CA SER A 130 -3.57 -2.93 5.26
C SER A 130 -4.74 -2.46 4.38
N PRO A 131 -4.68 -1.31 3.67
CA PRO A 131 -5.80 -0.87 2.83
C PRO A 131 -6.07 -1.76 1.61
N TYR A 132 -5.14 -2.66 1.26
CA TYR A 132 -5.24 -3.53 0.09
C TYR A 132 -5.76 -4.94 0.42
N GLY A 133 -6.12 -5.19 1.68
CA GLY A 133 -6.50 -6.52 2.15
C GLY A 133 -5.35 -7.52 2.05
N LYS A 134 -5.69 -8.81 1.92
CA LYS A 134 -4.68 -9.86 1.76
C LYS A 134 -4.26 -9.96 0.30
N LEU A 135 -3.03 -9.55 0.01
CA LEU A 135 -2.49 -9.62 -1.35
C LEU A 135 -2.12 -11.06 -1.75
N PRO A 136 -2.35 -11.46 -3.02
CA PRO A 136 -1.82 -12.71 -3.54
C PRO A 136 -0.29 -12.65 -3.69
N ASP A 137 0.33 -13.82 -3.89
CA ASP A 137 1.76 -13.89 -4.21
C ASP A 137 1.99 -13.30 -5.61
N GLY A 138 3.11 -12.59 -5.79
CA GLY A 138 3.40 -11.89 -7.03
C GLY A 138 4.47 -10.82 -6.90
N GLN A 139 4.78 -10.15 -8.01
CA GLN A 139 5.71 -9.02 -8.05
C GLN A 139 4.93 -7.72 -7.95
N TYR A 140 5.40 -6.84 -7.07
CA TYR A 140 4.77 -5.58 -6.73
C TYR A 140 5.79 -4.45 -6.81
N ARG A 141 5.28 -3.23 -6.96
CA ARG A 141 6.07 -2.02 -6.76
C ARG A 141 5.25 -0.96 -6.05
N ILE A 142 5.92 -0.10 -5.30
CA ILE A 142 5.32 1.13 -4.77
C ILE A 142 5.77 2.28 -5.65
N ALA A 143 4.82 3.04 -6.17
CA ALA A 143 5.07 4.28 -6.90
C ALA A 143 4.87 5.48 -5.96
N PHE A 144 5.94 6.22 -5.71
CA PHE A 144 5.91 7.45 -4.92
C PHE A 144 5.90 8.67 -5.84
N VAL A 145 4.83 9.46 -5.77
CA VAL A 145 4.61 10.63 -6.64
C VAL A 145 5.20 11.88 -6.01
N TYR A 146 5.87 12.69 -6.82
CA TYR A 146 6.40 13.99 -6.41
C TYR A 146 6.48 14.94 -7.61
N TRP A 147 6.71 16.21 -7.31
CA TRP A 147 6.82 17.31 -8.25
C TRP A 147 8.17 18.00 -8.07
N GLN A 148 8.69 18.56 -9.16
CA GLN A 148 9.82 19.46 -9.07
C GLN A 148 9.30 20.86 -8.77
N SER A 149 9.77 21.47 -7.67
CA SER A 149 9.42 22.86 -7.36
C SER A 149 10.01 23.78 -8.42
N SER A 150 9.18 24.68 -8.96
CA SER A 150 9.59 25.67 -9.95
C SER A 150 9.30 27.08 -9.42
N PRO A 151 10.32 27.94 -9.26
CA PRO A 151 10.11 29.30 -8.78
C PRO A 151 9.15 30.08 -9.70
N GLY A 152 8.03 30.56 -9.16
CA GLY A 152 7.02 31.32 -9.90
C GLY A 152 5.87 30.49 -10.48
N GLU A 153 5.83 29.18 -10.21
CA GLU A 153 4.70 28.32 -10.59
C GLU A 153 3.53 28.54 -9.62
N GLU A 154 2.49 29.23 -10.08
CA GLU A 154 1.25 29.47 -9.30
C GLU A 154 0.18 28.40 -9.55
N GLU A 155 0.39 27.49 -10.52
CA GLU A 155 -0.57 26.42 -10.77
C GLU A 155 -0.63 25.43 -9.60
N PRO A 156 -1.84 24.93 -9.23
CA PRO A 156 -1.95 23.88 -8.23
C PRO A 156 -1.13 22.64 -8.63
N LEU A 157 -0.40 22.04 -7.67
CA LEU A 157 0.47 20.87 -7.91
C LEU A 157 -0.18 19.76 -8.74
N LEU A 158 -1.48 19.50 -8.54
CA LEU A 158 -2.24 18.48 -9.28
C LEU A 158 -2.35 18.73 -10.80
N ARG A 159 -2.05 19.93 -11.28
CA ARG A 159 -2.02 20.28 -12.71
C ARG A 159 -0.62 20.30 -13.30
N GLN A 160 0.40 20.28 -12.45
CA GLN A 160 1.79 20.27 -12.86
C GLN A 160 2.23 18.87 -13.29
N SER A 161 3.29 18.80 -14.08
CA SER A 161 3.90 17.52 -14.46
C SER A 161 4.52 16.86 -13.23
N TYR A 162 4.11 15.63 -12.96
CA TYR A 162 4.61 14.84 -11.84
C TYR A 162 5.68 13.85 -12.28
N ARG A 163 6.45 13.36 -11.32
CA ARG A 163 7.45 12.28 -11.45
C ARG A 163 7.11 11.16 -10.49
N GLN A 164 7.67 9.99 -10.72
CA GLN A 164 7.51 8.83 -9.85
C GLN A 164 8.84 8.12 -9.65
N SER A 165 9.14 7.79 -8.39
CA SER A 165 10.20 6.85 -8.05
C SER A 165 9.55 5.57 -7.57
N TYR A 166 10.18 4.44 -7.88
CA TYR A 166 9.62 3.12 -7.60
C TYR A 166 10.58 2.31 -6.76
N VAL A 167 9.99 1.45 -5.93
CA VAL A 167 10.70 0.35 -5.30
C VAL A 167 9.91 -0.92 -5.52
N GLU A 168 10.58 -1.95 -6.02
CA GLU A 168 9.98 -3.24 -6.29
C GLU A 168 10.18 -4.19 -5.12
N PHE A 169 9.27 -5.13 -4.96
CA PHE A 169 9.37 -6.22 -4.01
C PHE A 169 8.49 -7.39 -4.48
N ARG A 170 8.68 -8.55 -3.85
CA ARG A 170 7.88 -9.75 -4.12
C ARG A 170 7.13 -10.18 -2.88
N LEU A 171 5.91 -10.68 -3.07
CA LEU A 171 5.16 -11.42 -2.07
C LEU A 171 5.25 -12.92 -2.38
N GLU A 172 5.76 -13.69 -1.43
CA GLU A 172 5.82 -15.16 -1.50
C GLU A 172 5.31 -15.75 -0.19
N TYR A 173 4.29 -16.61 -0.26
CA TYR A 173 3.63 -17.22 0.90
C TYR A 173 3.18 -16.19 1.95
N GLY A 174 2.73 -15.01 1.48
CA GLY A 174 2.34 -13.90 2.35
C GLY A 174 3.49 -13.20 3.08
N ARG A 175 4.74 -13.40 2.66
CA ARG A 175 5.93 -12.70 3.17
C ARG A 175 6.53 -11.82 2.10
N LEU A 176 6.98 -10.64 2.50
CA LEU A 176 7.67 -9.70 1.62
C LEU A 176 9.13 -10.10 1.45
N GLN A 177 9.63 -10.02 0.22
CA GLN A 177 11.02 -10.22 -0.17
C GLN A 177 11.47 -9.04 -1.04
N LEU A 178 12.69 -8.56 -0.81
CA LEU A 178 13.36 -7.55 -1.65
C LEU A 178 14.16 -8.23 -2.76
#